data_AF-A0A6B1DUV7-F1
#
_entry.id   AF-A0A6B1DUV7-F1
#
_cell.length_a   1.000
_cell.length_b   1.000
_cell.length_c   1.000
_cell.angle_alpha   90.00
_cell.angle_beta   90.00
_cell.angle_gamma   90.00
#
_symmetry.space_group_name_H-M   'P 1'
#
loop_
_entity.id
_entity.type
_entity.pdbx_description
1 polymer ?
#
loop_
_entity_poly.entity_id
_entity_poly.type
_entity_poly.pdbx_seq_one_letter_code
_entity_poly.pdbx_strand_id
1 'polypeptide(L)'
;LQGLERGQRIAIPLKGTHLPSGTLRILLRDNGQVEVHYAVDETQVCSTRPCGEATVGVDKGYTEAYTDSDGERHGEGLGDLLSAESDHRKVKGTRRNHLRDTEQKHRAKGNHRKADTIRKNNLGNQKWDRRRTRHHRQVRDHLCQAAHTVVDKAGTIACEDLSATMKSAPYRHRDTNRRLSGWVKGVMADTLTSISRRRGSAPALVNPAYTSQVDSRTGLLQGRRRWDRFYCLDGVVLDADVNAACNILARLYDEEITLYMPYREVKALLAERTRTTVGTAPPGLELRGHATEPPSTESELPTSVPKCVD
;
A
#
# COMPACT_ATOMS: atom_id res chain seq x y z
N LEU A 1 -15.67 -33.40 21.81
CA LEU A 1 -14.40 -34.12 21.86
C LEU A 1 -14.27 -34.74 23.25
N GLN A 2 -14.26 -36.07 23.34
CA GLN A 2 -13.96 -36.76 24.60
C GLN A 2 -12.47 -36.60 24.91
N GLY A 3 -12.14 -36.29 26.16
CA GLY A 3 -10.76 -36.24 26.65
C GLY A 3 -10.18 -37.64 26.89
N LEU A 4 -8.92 -37.67 27.32
CA LEU A 4 -8.22 -38.91 27.72
C LEU A 4 -8.89 -39.57 28.94
N GLU A 5 -9.57 -38.78 29.77
CA GLU A 5 -10.39 -39.28 30.88
C GLU A 5 -11.84 -39.48 30.44
N ARG A 6 -12.36 -40.69 30.72
CA ARG A 6 -13.70 -41.11 30.33
C ARG A 6 -14.75 -40.19 30.94
N GLY A 7 -15.56 -39.55 30.09
CA GLY A 7 -16.63 -38.64 30.50
C GLY A 7 -16.22 -37.17 30.62
N GLN A 8 -14.93 -36.85 30.55
CA GLN A 8 -14.46 -35.47 30.62
C GLN A 8 -14.42 -34.84 29.23
N ARG A 9 -14.96 -33.62 29.09
CA ARG A 9 -14.92 -32.84 27.84
C ARG A 9 -13.60 -32.08 27.76
N ILE A 10 -12.99 -32.03 26.57
CA ILE A 10 -11.81 -31.19 26.33
C ILE A 10 -12.22 -29.72 26.39
N ALA A 11 -11.67 -28.97 27.35
CA ALA A 11 -11.81 -27.53 27.42
C ALA A 11 -10.74 -26.84 26.56
N ILE A 12 -11.17 -25.99 25.64
CA ILE A 12 -10.26 -25.18 24.81
C ILE A 12 -10.42 -23.73 25.27
N PRO A 13 -9.45 -23.16 26.03
CA PRO A 13 -9.54 -21.77 26.44
C PRO A 13 -9.43 -20.85 25.22
N LEU A 14 -10.43 -19.98 25.05
CA LEU A 14 -10.47 -19.00 23.97
C LEU A 14 -9.86 -17.68 24.45
N LYS A 15 -9.08 -17.03 23.59
CA LYS A 15 -8.48 -15.71 23.87
C LYS A 15 -9.39 -14.53 23.49
N GLY A 16 -10.54 -14.80 22.86
CA GLY A 16 -11.45 -13.77 22.38
C GLY A 16 -12.41 -13.27 23.47
N THR A 17 -12.92 -12.05 23.29
CA THR A 17 -13.93 -11.42 24.14
C THR A 17 -15.37 -11.83 23.80
N HIS A 18 -15.56 -12.38 22.60
CA HIS A 18 -16.86 -12.77 22.08
C HIS A 18 -17.08 -14.28 22.26
N LEU A 19 -18.25 -14.64 22.76
CA LEU A 19 -18.66 -16.03 22.90
C LEU A 19 -19.02 -16.57 21.50
N PRO A 20 -18.31 -17.59 21.00
CA PRO A 20 -18.57 -18.09 19.65
C PRO A 20 -19.91 -18.84 19.60
N SER A 21 -20.67 -18.62 18.54
CA SER A 21 -21.95 -19.26 18.28
C SER A 21 -21.99 -19.83 16.86
N GLY A 22 -22.95 -20.72 16.60
CA GLY A 22 -23.14 -21.31 15.28
C GLY A 22 -22.03 -22.29 14.88
N THR A 23 -21.66 -22.27 13.60
CA THR A 23 -20.69 -23.23 13.04
C THR A 23 -19.27 -22.80 13.36
N LEU A 24 -18.57 -23.65 14.13
CA LEU A 24 -17.17 -23.44 14.49
C LEU A 24 -16.26 -24.20 13.53
N ARG A 25 -15.23 -23.52 13.02
CA ARG A 25 -14.12 -24.16 12.30
C ARG A 25 -12.93 -24.28 13.23
N ILE A 26 -12.50 -25.51 13.49
CA ILE A 26 -11.34 -25.80 14.33
C ILE A 26 -10.16 -26.16 13.42
N LEU A 27 -9.03 -25.47 13.59
CA LEU A 27 -7.79 -25.75 12.89
C LEU A 27 -6.74 -26.21 13.89
N LEU A 28 -6.20 -27.41 13.65
CA LEU A 28 -5.04 -27.93 14.36
C LEU A 28 -3.80 -27.61 13.53
N ARG A 29 -2.91 -26.78 14.08
CA ARG A 29 -1.66 -26.40 13.43
C ARG A 29 -0.54 -27.37 13.83
N ASP A 30 0.40 -27.61 12.93
CA ASP A 30 1.56 -28.51 13.16
C ASP A 30 2.47 -28.07 14.33
N ASN A 31 2.35 -26.81 14.78
CA ASN A 31 3.05 -26.28 15.94
C ASN A 31 2.30 -26.51 17.28
N GLY A 32 1.22 -27.30 17.28
CA GLY A 32 0.39 -27.58 18.46
C GLY A 32 -0.60 -26.47 18.80
N GLN A 33 -0.73 -25.40 17.99
CA GLN A 33 -1.78 -24.41 18.21
C GLN A 33 -3.14 -24.90 17.71
N VAL A 34 -4.16 -24.64 18.51
CA VAL A 34 -5.56 -24.79 18.14
C VAL A 34 -6.12 -23.41 17.81
N GLU A 35 -6.66 -23.24 16.62
CA GLU A 35 -7.40 -22.03 16.24
C GLU A 35 -8.88 -22.37 16.12
N VAL A 36 -9.74 -21.53 16.67
CA VAL A 36 -11.19 -21.63 16.56
C VAL A 36 -11.68 -20.40 15.80
N HIS A 37 -12.21 -20.62 14.61
CA HIS A 37 -12.76 -19.56 13.75
C HIS A 37 -14.28 -19.70 13.75
N TYR A 38 -14.97 -18.58 13.82
CA TYR A 38 -16.41 -18.48 13.66
C TYR A 38 -16.70 -17.13 12.99
N ALA A 39 -17.79 -17.07 12.23
CA ALA A 39 -18.23 -15.85 11.60
C ALA A 39 -19.00 -15.00 12.61
N VAL A 40 -18.82 -13.68 12.53
CA VAL A 40 -19.58 -12.70 13.29
C VAL A 40 -20.05 -11.65 12.31
N ASP A 41 -21.28 -11.18 12.47
CA ASP A 41 -21.80 -10.08 11.68
C ASP A 41 -20.95 -8.83 11.89
N GLU A 42 -20.62 -8.14 10.80
CA GLU A 42 -19.74 -6.97 10.82
C GLU A 42 -20.27 -5.88 11.77
N THR A 43 -21.59 -5.74 11.86
CA THR A 43 -22.28 -4.80 12.75
C THR A 43 -22.08 -5.10 14.24
N GLN A 44 -21.82 -6.36 14.61
CA GLN A 44 -21.56 -6.78 16.00
C GLN A 44 -20.10 -6.60 16.41
N VAL A 45 -19.19 -6.41 15.44
CA VAL A 45 -17.75 -6.20 15.66
C VAL A 45 -17.35 -4.75 15.39
N CYS A 46 -18.33 -3.86 15.15
CA CYS A 46 -18.07 -2.44 15.03
C CYS A 46 -17.29 -1.94 16.26
N SER A 47 -16.18 -1.27 15.99
CA SER A 47 -15.33 -0.70 17.02
C SER A 47 -16.09 0.41 17.74
N THR A 48 -15.94 0.49 19.05
CA THR A 48 -16.40 1.64 19.85
C THR A 48 -15.62 2.92 19.54
N ARG A 49 -14.53 2.83 18.76
CA ARG A 49 -13.70 3.97 18.36
C ARG A 49 -14.30 4.62 17.10
N PRO A 50 -14.92 5.81 17.20
CA PRO A 50 -15.57 6.47 16.07
C PRO A 50 -14.56 6.86 14.98
N CYS A 51 -15.01 6.98 13.74
CA CYS A 51 -14.25 7.66 12.69
C CYS A 51 -14.35 9.19 12.83
N GLY A 52 -13.51 9.92 12.10
CA GLY A 52 -13.67 11.36 11.95
C GLY A 52 -14.80 11.73 10.98
N GLU A 53 -14.90 13.02 10.63
CA GLU A 53 -15.99 13.58 9.82
C GLU A 53 -15.52 14.05 8.43
N ALA A 54 -14.22 14.19 8.21
CA ALA A 54 -13.68 14.73 6.96
C ALA A 54 -13.89 13.76 5.78
N THR A 55 -13.86 14.31 4.56
CA THR A 55 -13.66 13.53 3.34
C THR A 55 -12.23 13.72 2.88
N VAL A 56 -11.45 12.64 2.84
CA VAL A 56 -10.02 12.72 2.47
C VAL A 56 -9.73 11.82 1.29
N GLY A 57 -8.87 12.29 0.38
CA GLY A 57 -8.26 11.45 -0.65
C GLY A 57 -6.98 10.84 -0.11
N VAL A 58 -6.70 9.59 -0.45
CA VAL A 58 -5.51 8.86 0.01
C VAL A 58 -4.75 8.25 -1.16
N ASP A 59 -3.50 8.67 -1.31
CA ASP A 59 -2.50 8.02 -2.16
C ASP A 59 -1.76 6.91 -1.39
N LYS A 60 -1.51 5.77 -2.04
CA LYS A 60 -0.89 4.60 -1.41
C LYS A 60 0.60 4.56 -1.70
N GLY A 61 1.41 4.79 -0.66
CA GLY A 61 2.86 4.91 -0.75
C GLY A 61 3.66 3.65 -0.43
N TYR A 62 4.99 3.73 -0.64
CA TYR A 62 5.95 2.71 -0.17
C TYR A 62 6.60 3.09 1.15
N THR A 63 7.14 4.31 1.22
CA THR A 63 7.93 4.81 2.34
C THR A 63 7.03 5.01 3.54
N GLU A 64 6.00 5.81 3.35
CA GLU A 64 4.76 5.92 4.12
C GLU A 64 3.68 5.02 3.49
N ALA A 65 2.76 4.52 4.31
CA ALA A 65 1.67 3.68 3.83
C ALA A 65 0.64 4.50 3.03
N TYR A 66 0.29 5.67 3.57
CA TYR A 66 -0.72 6.54 2.98
C TYR A 66 -0.28 7.99 3.09
N THR A 67 -0.53 8.77 2.04
CA THR A 67 -0.46 10.24 2.07
C THR A 67 -1.84 10.77 1.78
N ASP A 68 -2.37 11.64 2.64
CA ASP A 68 -3.71 12.21 2.47
C ASP A 68 -3.70 13.56 1.76
N SER A 69 -4.90 13.99 1.35
CA SER A 69 -5.14 15.23 0.60
C SER A 69 -4.83 16.51 1.40
N ASP A 70 -4.67 16.43 2.72
CA ASP A 70 -4.29 17.58 3.55
C ASP A 70 -2.77 17.64 3.78
N GLY A 71 -2.04 16.66 3.24
CA GLY A 71 -0.60 16.56 3.33
C GLY A 71 -0.07 15.74 4.50
N GLU A 72 -0.95 15.05 5.25
CA GLU A 72 -0.50 14.19 6.35
C GLU A 72 -0.05 12.82 5.82
N ARG A 73 1.06 12.33 6.39
CA ARG A 73 1.65 11.02 6.06
C ARG A 73 1.33 10.03 7.17
N HIS A 74 0.79 8.88 6.79
CA HIS A 74 0.36 7.84 7.71
C HIS A 74 1.18 6.57 7.49
N GLY A 75 1.65 5.97 8.58
CA GLY A 75 2.42 4.72 8.51
C GLY A 75 3.83 4.87 7.96
N GLU A 76 4.52 5.95 8.32
CA GLU A 76 5.96 6.12 8.05
C GLU A 76 6.77 4.90 8.52
N GLY A 77 7.88 4.59 7.83
CA GLY A 77 8.74 3.44 8.16
C GLY A 77 8.27 2.10 7.56
N LEU A 78 7.18 2.09 6.79
CA LEU A 78 6.77 0.91 6.03
C LEU A 78 7.87 0.48 5.05
N GLY A 79 8.47 1.46 4.37
CA GLY A 79 9.54 1.22 3.39
C GLY A 79 10.77 0.56 4.01
N ASP A 80 11.14 0.92 5.23
CA ASP A 80 12.26 0.32 5.95
C ASP A 80 11.95 -1.11 6.38
N LEU A 81 10.74 -1.33 6.92
CA LEU A 81 10.27 -2.66 7.31
C LEU A 81 10.31 -3.64 6.12
N LEU A 82 9.83 -3.21 4.96
CA LEU A 82 9.83 -4.00 3.72
C LEU A 82 11.25 -4.20 3.16
N SER A 83 12.08 -3.16 3.19
CA SER A 83 13.46 -3.22 2.71
C SER A 83 14.30 -4.21 3.53
N ALA A 84 14.20 -4.15 4.86
CA ALA A 84 14.97 -4.99 5.76
C ALA A 84 14.73 -6.49 5.54
N GLU A 85 13.48 -6.92 5.37
CA GLU A 85 13.18 -8.33 5.09
C GLU A 85 13.61 -8.74 3.68
N SER A 86 13.40 -7.86 2.69
CA SER A 86 13.77 -8.10 1.30
C SER A 86 15.28 -8.31 1.15
N ASP A 87 16.08 -7.47 1.81
CA ASP A 87 17.55 -7.52 1.75
C ASP A 87 18.09 -8.73 2.53
N HIS A 88 17.50 -9.03 3.69
CA HIS A 88 17.81 -10.26 4.42
C HIS A 88 17.58 -11.50 3.55
N ARG A 89 16.43 -11.58 2.86
CA ARG A 89 16.10 -12.70 1.97
C ARG A 89 17.05 -12.81 0.79
N LYS A 90 17.46 -11.68 0.20
CA LYS A 90 18.44 -11.66 -0.90
C LYS A 90 19.74 -12.32 -0.45
N VAL A 91 20.32 -11.87 0.67
CA VAL A 91 21.58 -12.42 1.19
C VAL A 91 21.45 -13.91 1.56
N LYS A 92 20.39 -14.29 2.27
CA LYS A 92 20.17 -15.69 2.68
C LYS A 92 19.86 -16.60 1.49
N GLY A 93 19.13 -16.11 0.49
CA GLY A 93 18.82 -16.83 -0.74
C GLY A 93 20.07 -17.17 -1.53
N THR A 94 20.98 -16.20 -1.72
CA THR A 94 22.26 -16.44 -2.42
C THR A 94 23.09 -17.52 -1.73
N ARG A 95 23.26 -17.44 -0.40
CA ARG A 95 24.01 -18.45 0.37
C ARG A 95 23.36 -19.85 0.27
N ARG A 96 22.04 -19.90 0.25
CA ARG A 96 21.28 -21.15 0.15
C ARG A 96 21.35 -21.77 -1.25
N ASN A 97 21.40 -20.95 -2.31
CA ASN A 97 21.61 -21.43 -3.68
C ASN A 97 22.97 -22.12 -3.80
N HIS A 98 24.04 -21.55 -3.25
CA HIS A 98 25.34 -22.21 -3.22
C HIS A 98 25.31 -23.60 -2.53
N LEU A 99 24.58 -23.71 -1.42
CA LEU A 99 24.39 -25.00 -0.73
C LEU A 99 23.57 -26.00 -1.55
N ARG A 100 22.57 -25.53 -2.32
CA ARG A 100 21.83 -26.36 -3.27
C ARG A 100 22.73 -26.89 -4.38
N ASP A 101 23.57 -26.04 -4.95
CA ASP A 101 24.51 -26.44 -6.00
C ASP A 101 25.50 -27.49 -5.47
N THR A 102 25.97 -27.32 -4.23
CA THR A 102 26.87 -28.27 -3.58
C THR A 102 26.17 -29.61 -3.29
N GLU A 103 24.92 -29.56 -2.81
CA GLU A 103 24.10 -30.76 -2.63
C GLU A 103 23.92 -31.52 -3.94
N GLN A 104 23.57 -30.82 -5.02
CA GLN A 104 23.37 -31.41 -6.34
C GLN A 104 24.66 -32.02 -6.90
N LYS A 105 25.81 -31.35 -6.74
CA LYS A 105 27.13 -31.89 -7.12
C LYS A 105 27.48 -33.16 -6.36
N HIS A 106 27.24 -33.22 -5.06
CA HIS A 106 27.49 -34.43 -4.27
C HIS A 106 26.57 -35.57 -4.70
N ARG A 107 25.30 -35.28 -4.98
CA ARG A 107 24.34 -36.26 -5.46
C ARG A 107 24.74 -36.82 -6.83
N ALA A 108 25.17 -35.96 -7.76
CA ALA A 108 25.64 -36.38 -9.09
C ALA A 108 26.91 -37.25 -9.03
N LYS A 109 27.78 -37.03 -8.04
CA LYS A 109 28.99 -37.83 -7.78
C LYS A 109 28.71 -39.12 -6.97
N GLY A 110 27.44 -39.48 -6.73
CA GLY A 110 27.06 -40.67 -5.95
C GLY A 110 27.23 -40.54 -4.43
N ASN A 111 27.63 -39.38 -3.91
CA ASN A 111 27.79 -39.16 -2.47
C ASN A 111 26.45 -38.76 -1.81
N HIS A 112 25.52 -39.70 -1.78
CA HIS A 112 24.15 -39.50 -1.30
C HIS A 112 24.10 -39.13 0.19
N ARG A 113 24.91 -39.77 1.04
CA ARG A 113 24.95 -39.48 2.48
C ARG A 113 25.27 -38.01 2.76
N LYS A 114 26.27 -37.43 2.05
CA LYS A 114 26.62 -36.01 2.21
C LYS A 114 25.52 -35.10 1.68
N ALA A 115 24.94 -35.44 0.52
CA ALA A 115 23.84 -34.69 -0.09
C ALA A 115 22.61 -34.62 0.84
N ASP A 116 22.19 -35.75 1.42
CA ASP A 116 21.04 -35.81 2.33
C ASP A 116 21.29 -35.05 3.63
N THR A 117 22.53 -35.10 4.14
CA THR A 117 22.93 -34.29 5.31
C THR A 117 22.81 -32.80 5.03
N ILE A 118 23.27 -32.34 3.86
CA ILE A 118 23.14 -30.92 3.45
C ILE A 118 21.66 -30.55 3.36
N ARG A 119 20.85 -31.38 2.71
CA ARG A 119 19.42 -31.15 2.52
C ARG A 119 18.67 -31.04 3.84
N LYS A 120 18.83 -32.04 4.72
CA LYS A 120 18.12 -32.13 6.01
C LYS A 120 18.48 -30.96 6.94
N ASN A 121 19.76 -30.63 7.05
CA ASN A 121 20.23 -29.69 8.07
C ASN A 121 20.25 -28.23 7.60
N ASN A 122 20.38 -27.98 6.29
CA ASN A 122 20.58 -26.62 5.76
C ASN A 122 19.47 -26.14 4.81
N LEU A 123 18.81 -27.08 4.12
CA LEU A 123 17.83 -26.77 3.08
C LEU A 123 16.37 -26.91 3.54
N GLY A 124 16.10 -26.95 4.85
CA GLY A 124 14.74 -26.84 5.39
C GLY A 124 14.16 -25.41 5.30
N ASN A 125 12.83 -25.28 5.29
CA ASN A 125 12.12 -23.99 5.21
C ASN A 125 11.55 -23.50 6.54
N GLN A 126 11.52 -24.33 7.60
CA GLN A 126 10.85 -23.99 8.87
C GLN A 126 11.26 -22.61 9.45
N LYS A 127 12.56 -22.27 9.44
CA LYS A 127 13.04 -20.96 9.91
C LYS A 127 12.63 -19.81 8.98
N TRP A 128 12.60 -20.07 7.67
CA TRP A 128 12.15 -19.11 6.66
C TRP A 128 10.66 -18.81 6.80
N ASP A 129 9.85 -19.86 6.94
CA ASP A 129 8.40 -19.73 7.08
C ASP A 129 8.04 -18.97 8.36
N ARG A 130 8.66 -19.31 9.50
CA ARG A 130 8.48 -18.57 10.76
C ARG A 130 8.83 -17.09 10.63
N ARG A 131 9.95 -16.76 9.97
CA ARG A 131 10.37 -15.37 9.75
C ARG A 131 9.41 -14.65 8.82
N ARG A 132 9.00 -15.29 7.72
CA ARG A 132 8.00 -14.77 6.78
C ARG A 132 6.69 -14.47 7.48
N THR A 133 6.17 -15.40 8.28
CA THR A 133 4.94 -15.20 9.06
C THR A 133 5.08 -14.03 10.03
N ARG A 134 6.22 -13.91 10.74
CA ARG A 134 6.48 -12.76 11.63
C ARG A 134 6.48 -11.44 10.86
N HIS A 135 7.20 -11.37 9.74
CA HIS A 135 7.26 -10.17 8.92
C HIS A 135 5.89 -9.80 8.34
N HIS A 136 5.11 -10.77 7.86
CA HIS A 136 3.75 -10.54 7.38
C HIS A 136 2.85 -9.95 8.47
N ARG A 137 2.98 -10.44 9.72
CA ARG A 137 2.27 -9.88 10.87
C ARG A 137 2.70 -8.44 11.15
N GLN A 138 4.01 -8.18 11.22
CA GLN A 138 4.53 -6.83 11.44
C GLN A 138 4.05 -5.82 10.38
N VAL A 139 4.10 -6.20 9.10
CA VAL A 139 3.60 -5.34 8.01
C VAL A 139 2.10 -5.11 8.14
N ARG A 140 1.32 -6.15 8.44
CA ARG A 140 -0.13 -6.01 8.64
C ARG A 140 -0.42 -5.09 9.84
N ASP A 141 0.26 -5.28 10.96
CA ASP A 141 0.06 -4.49 12.18
C ASP A 141 0.38 -3.01 11.91
N HIS A 142 1.49 -2.74 11.21
CA HIS A 142 1.88 -1.39 10.77
C HIS A 142 0.81 -0.74 9.88
N LEU A 143 0.32 -1.47 8.89
CA LEU A 143 -0.73 -1.00 7.99
C LEU A 143 -2.08 -0.80 8.69
N CYS A 144 -2.41 -1.64 9.67
CA CYS A 144 -3.58 -1.44 10.51
C CYS A 144 -3.47 -0.15 11.32
N GLN A 145 -2.29 0.11 11.92
CA GLN A 145 -2.05 1.35 12.66
C GLN A 145 -2.18 2.57 11.74
N ALA A 146 -1.60 2.53 10.55
CA ALA A 146 -1.71 3.60 9.55
C ALA A 146 -3.14 3.81 9.06
N ALA A 147 -3.90 2.74 8.83
CA ALA A 147 -5.31 2.86 8.45
C ALA A 147 -6.16 3.45 9.59
N HIS A 148 -5.82 3.14 10.85
CA HIS A 148 -6.48 3.77 11.98
C HIS A 148 -6.28 5.29 12.00
N THR A 149 -5.08 5.80 11.74
CA THR A 149 -4.81 7.25 11.75
C THR A 149 -5.54 7.97 10.61
N VAL A 150 -5.67 7.36 9.44
CA VAL A 150 -6.53 7.89 8.36
C VAL A 150 -8.00 7.94 8.79
N VAL A 151 -8.51 6.84 9.37
CA VAL A 151 -9.93 6.74 9.79
C VAL A 151 -10.25 7.61 11.00
N ASP A 152 -9.26 7.97 11.82
CA ASP A 152 -9.42 8.94 12.91
C ASP A 152 -9.87 10.32 12.39
N LYS A 153 -9.50 10.64 11.16
CA LYS A 153 -9.78 11.91 10.51
C LYS A 153 -11.03 11.87 9.62
N ALA A 154 -11.27 10.73 8.98
CA ALA A 154 -12.16 10.68 7.82
C ALA A 154 -13.41 9.83 8.01
N GLY A 155 -14.56 10.46 7.75
CA GLY A 155 -15.85 9.80 7.60
C GLY A 155 -16.00 9.17 6.22
N THR A 156 -15.37 9.75 5.20
CA THR A 156 -15.29 9.20 3.83
C THR A 156 -13.84 9.22 3.35
N ILE A 157 -13.40 8.11 2.76
CA ILE A 157 -12.02 7.95 2.28
C ILE A 157 -12.05 7.62 0.80
N ALA A 158 -11.70 8.58 -0.05
CA ALA A 158 -11.47 8.33 -1.46
C ALA A 158 -10.12 7.63 -1.63
N CYS A 159 -10.10 6.49 -2.30
CA CYS A 159 -8.87 5.75 -2.56
C CYS A 159 -8.91 5.11 -3.95
N GLU A 160 -7.76 5.04 -4.59
CA GLU A 160 -7.65 4.43 -5.92
C GLU A 160 -7.95 2.92 -5.91
N ASP A 161 -8.67 2.46 -6.95
CA ASP A 161 -8.76 1.03 -7.26
C ASP A 161 -7.50 0.53 -7.97
N LEU A 162 -6.61 -0.09 -7.20
CA LEU A 162 -5.40 -0.76 -7.70
C LEU A 162 -5.60 -2.26 -7.98
N SER A 163 -6.84 -2.74 -8.12
CA SER A 163 -7.13 -4.16 -8.40
C SER A 163 -6.52 -4.65 -9.72
N ALA A 164 -6.35 -3.77 -10.70
CA ALA A 164 -5.70 -4.08 -11.96
C ALA A 164 -4.23 -4.49 -11.74
N THR A 165 -3.85 -5.67 -12.25
CA THR A 165 -2.47 -6.14 -12.19
C THR A 165 -1.59 -5.24 -13.06
N MET A 166 -0.97 -4.23 -12.45
CA MET A 166 0.03 -3.43 -13.14
C MET A 166 1.28 -4.29 -13.36
N LYS A 167 1.69 -4.45 -14.63
CA LYS A 167 3.00 -5.03 -14.94
C LYS A 167 4.07 -4.24 -14.18
N SER A 168 5.01 -4.94 -13.57
CA SER A 168 6.15 -4.30 -12.92
C SER A 168 6.79 -3.31 -13.88
N ALA A 169 6.90 -2.05 -13.45
CA ALA A 169 7.48 -1.01 -14.27
C ALA A 169 8.91 -1.40 -14.65
N PRO A 170 9.23 -1.56 -15.96
CA PRO A 170 10.56 -1.99 -16.40
C PRO A 170 11.64 -0.97 -16.05
N TYR A 171 11.26 0.30 -15.87
CA TYR A 171 12.13 1.40 -15.47
C TYR A 171 12.37 1.47 -13.94
N ARG A 172 11.61 0.75 -13.11
CA ARG A 172 11.84 0.72 -11.66
C ARG A 172 12.96 -0.25 -11.33
N HIS A 173 13.82 0.13 -10.39
CA HIS A 173 14.91 -0.73 -9.93
C HIS A 173 14.36 -2.08 -9.44
N ARG A 174 15.07 -3.17 -9.75
CA ARG A 174 14.64 -4.54 -9.43
C ARG A 174 14.40 -4.73 -7.92
N ASP A 175 15.16 -4.05 -7.08
CA ASP A 175 14.97 -4.10 -5.62
C ASP A 175 13.64 -3.42 -5.21
N THR A 176 13.26 -2.31 -5.84
CA THR A 176 11.98 -1.63 -5.61
C THR A 176 10.79 -2.52 -5.99
N ASN A 177 10.84 -3.15 -7.17
CA ASN A 177 9.81 -4.09 -7.61
C ASN A 177 9.70 -5.32 -6.69
N ARG A 178 10.82 -5.81 -6.15
CA ARG A 178 10.82 -6.93 -5.18
C ARG A 178 10.22 -6.52 -3.83
N ARG A 179 10.53 -5.30 -3.37
CA ARG A 179 10.10 -4.78 -2.05
C ARG A 179 8.61 -4.46 -2.02
N LEU A 180 8.06 -3.94 -3.11
CA LEU A 180 6.65 -3.55 -3.23
C LEU A 180 5.82 -4.63 -3.92
N SER A 181 5.80 -5.82 -3.33
CA SER A 181 5.11 -6.98 -3.90
C SER A 181 3.59 -6.79 -3.93
N GLY A 182 2.89 -7.45 -4.86
CA GLY A 182 1.43 -7.40 -4.95
C GLY A 182 0.71 -7.83 -3.66
N TRP A 183 1.36 -8.68 -2.83
CA TRP A 183 0.85 -9.04 -1.51
C TRP A 183 0.73 -7.82 -0.57
N VAL A 184 1.72 -6.92 -0.53
CA VAL A 184 1.67 -5.73 0.34
C VAL A 184 0.49 -4.84 -0.07
N LYS A 185 0.33 -4.61 -1.38
CA LYS A 185 -0.78 -3.81 -1.92
C LYS A 185 -2.14 -4.39 -1.55
N GLY A 186 -2.28 -5.72 -1.61
CA GLY A 186 -3.48 -6.42 -1.15
C GLY A 186 -3.74 -6.17 0.34
N VAL A 187 -2.72 -6.33 1.20
CA VAL A 187 -2.87 -6.06 2.63
C VAL A 187 -3.23 -4.60 2.92
N MET A 188 -2.66 -3.63 2.18
CA MET A 188 -3.03 -2.21 2.32
C MET A 188 -4.51 -1.98 2.02
N ALA A 189 -4.99 -2.48 0.86
CA ALA A 189 -6.39 -2.36 0.48
C ALA A 189 -7.33 -3.06 1.49
N ASP A 190 -6.98 -4.27 1.92
CA ASP A 190 -7.75 -5.05 2.88
C ASP A 190 -7.83 -4.37 4.25
N THR A 191 -6.70 -3.85 4.75
CA THR A 191 -6.63 -3.22 6.08
C THR A 191 -7.38 -1.89 6.10
N LEU A 192 -7.20 -1.04 5.09
CA LEU A 192 -7.94 0.22 4.98
C LEU A 192 -9.45 -0.05 4.91
N THR A 193 -9.88 -0.91 3.98
CA THR A 193 -11.31 -1.24 3.81
C THR A 193 -11.91 -1.84 5.09
N SER A 194 -11.23 -2.82 5.69
CA SER A 194 -11.73 -3.49 6.89
C SER A 194 -11.79 -2.57 8.10
N ILE A 195 -10.84 -1.66 8.27
CA ILE A 195 -10.83 -0.73 9.42
C ILE A 195 -11.86 0.39 9.21
N SER A 196 -11.98 0.93 8.00
CA SER A 196 -12.99 1.94 7.68
C SER A 196 -14.39 1.42 8.00
N ARG A 197 -14.77 0.27 7.46
CA ARG A 197 -16.12 -0.31 7.68
C ARG A 197 -16.41 -0.58 9.15
N ARG A 198 -15.46 -1.16 9.89
CA ARG A 198 -15.61 -1.45 11.33
C ARG A 198 -15.73 -0.21 12.20
N ARG A 199 -15.31 0.96 11.71
CA ARG A 199 -15.34 2.22 12.47
C ARG A 199 -16.41 3.19 11.96
N GLY A 200 -17.22 2.77 11.00
CA GLY A 200 -18.28 3.60 10.41
C GLY A 200 -17.80 4.58 9.33
N SER A 201 -16.55 4.48 8.86
CA SER A 201 -16.04 5.27 7.74
C SER A 201 -16.35 4.60 6.41
N ALA A 202 -16.64 5.40 5.38
CA ALA A 202 -17.01 4.96 4.05
C ALA A 202 -15.81 4.98 3.09
N PRO A 203 -15.18 3.83 2.77
CA PRO A 203 -14.17 3.78 1.72
C PRO A 203 -14.85 3.87 0.35
N ALA A 204 -14.44 4.84 -0.46
CA ALA A 204 -14.91 5.05 -1.82
C ALA A 204 -13.78 4.79 -2.82
N LEU A 205 -13.98 3.81 -3.70
CA LEU A 205 -13.01 3.50 -4.76
C LEU A 205 -13.20 4.44 -5.94
N VAL A 206 -12.09 5.03 -6.41
CA VAL A 206 -12.06 5.92 -7.59
C VAL A 206 -11.13 5.39 -8.67
N ASN A 207 -11.33 5.87 -9.89
CA ASN A 207 -10.48 5.50 -11.03
C ASN A 207 -9.03 6.01 -10.82
N PRO A 208 -8.01 5.13 -10.84
CA PRO A 208 -6.62 5.52 -10.60
C PRO A 208 -5.96 6.28 -11.77
N ALA A 209 -6.61 6.32 -12.94
CA ALA A 209 -5.95 6.77 -14.15
C ALA A 209 -5.56 8.26 -14.10
N TYR A 210 -4.25 8.49 -14.25
CA TYR A 210 -3.59 9.80 -14.30
C TYR A 210 -3.68 10.66 -13.03
N THR A 211 -4.12 10.11 -11.89
CA THR A 211 -4.16 10.86 -10.61
C THR A 211 -2.80 11.41 -10.19
N SER A 212 -1.70 10.74 -10.54
CA SER A 212 -0.32 11.21 -10.29
C SER A 212 0.27 12.09 -11.39
N GLN A 213 -0.47 12.36 -12.47
CA GLN A 213 -0.01 13.11 -13.65
C GLN A 213 -0.79 14.41 -13.88
N VAL A 214 -1.92 14.59 -13.22
CA VAL A 214 -2.74 15.81 -13.24
C VAL A 214 -2.20 16.80 -12.21
N ASP A 215 -2.21 18.09 -12.52
CA ASP A 215 -1.95 19.16 -11.53
C ASP A 215 -3.20 19.33 -10.67
N SER A 216 -3.11 19.01 -9.38
CA SER A 216 -4.27 19.02 -8.49
C SER A 216 -4.86 20.39 -8.23
N ARG A 217 -4.12 21.47 -8.53
CA ARG A 217 -4.61 22.85 -8.37
C ARG A 217 -5.52 23.26 -9.53
N THR A 218 -5.34 22.67 -10.70
CA THR A 218 -6.10 23.03 -11.90
C THR A 218 -7.01 21.91 -12.41
N GLY A 219 -6.78 20.66 -11.99
CA GLY A 219 -7.48 19.49 -12.50
C GLY A 219 -7.10 19.12 -13.94
N LEU A 220 -6.10 19.79 -14.52
CA LEU A 220 -5.69 19.61 -15.91
C LEU A 220 -4.52 18.64 -16.04
N LEU A 221 -4.45 17.95 -17.18
CA LEU A 221 -3.36 17.03 -17.52
C LEU A 221 -2.14 17.82 -18.01
N GLN A 222 -1.56 18.61 -17.10
CA GLN A 222 -0.42 19.48 -17.33
C GLN A 222 0.62 19.32 -16.22
N GLY A 223 1.85 19.73 -16.49
CA GLY A 223 2.97 19.53 -15.57
C GLY A 223 3.61 18.15 -15.71
N ARG A 224 4.53 17.84 -14.80
CA ARG A 224 5.31 16.59 -14.86
C ARG A 224 5.74 16.12 -13.47
N ARG A 225 5.36 14.90 -13.11
CA ARG A 225 5.94 14.20 -11.96
C ARG A 225 7.36 13.75 -12.24
N ARG A 226 8.27 14.00 -11.29
CA ARG A 226 9.62 13.42 -11.24
C ARG A 226 9.96 13.08 -9.79
N TRP A 227 10.02 11.78 -9.50
CA TRP A 227 10.23 11.24 -8.16
C TRP A 227 9.14 11.71 -7.19
N ASP A 228 9.53 12.42 -6.14
CA ASP A 228 8.65 12.88 -5.05
C ASP A 228 8.14 14.30 -5.29
N ARG A 229 8.46 14.88 -6.46
CA ARG A 229 8.06 16.24 -6.85
C ARG A 229 7.19 16.23 -8.10
N PHE A 230 6.18 17.08 -8.09
CA PHE A 230 5.35 17.39 -9.25
C PHE A 230 5.66 18.83 -9.69
N TYR A 231 6.14 18.98 -10.93
CA TYR A 231 6.49 20.28 -11.50
C TYR A 231 5.32 20.79 -12.31
N CYS A 232 4.68 21.83 -11.83
CA CYS A 232 3.56 22.48 -12.50
C CYS A 232 4.04 23.35 -13.67
N LEU A 233 3.12 23.70 -14.58
CA LEU A 233 3.45 24.48 -15.77
C LEU A 233 3.85 25.93 -15.43
N ASP A 234 3.28 26.50 -14.37
CA ASP A 234 3.56 27.82 -13.83
C ASP A 234 4.86 27.89 -13.01
N GLY A 235 5.60 26.79 -12.91
CA GLY A 235 6.86 26.70 -12.16
C GLY A 235 6.72 26.34 -10.69
N VAL A 236 5.49 26.25 -10.16
CA VAL A 236 5.26 25.76 -8.79
C VAL A 236 5.63 24.27 -8.69
N VAL A 237 6.17 23.87 -7.55
CA VAL A 237 6.55 22.48 -7.28
C VAL A 237 5.77 21.96 -6.09
N LEU A 238 5.00 20.90 -6.32
CA LEU A 238 4.19 20.23 -5.29
C LEU A 238 4.87 18.94 -4.83
N ASP A 239 4.55 18.51 -3.61
CA ASP A 239 4.77 17.12 -3.21
C ASP A 239 3.91 16.22 -4.11
N ALA A 240 4.55 15.22 -4.74
CA ALA A 240 3.90 14.43 -5.76
C ALA A 240 2.85 13.46 -5.21
N ASP A 241 2.99 13.03 -3.95
CA ASP A 241 2.06 12.10 -3.31
C ASP A 241 0.86 12.87 -2.75
N VAL A 242 1.08 14.08 -2.20
CA VAL A 242 -0.02 15.00 -1.85
C VAL A 242 -0.82 15.41 -3.08
N ASN A 243 -0.15 15.79 -4.18
CA ASN A 243 -0.83 16.10 -5.45
C ASN A 243 -1.69 14.92 -5.93
N ALA A 244 -1.16 13.69 -5.83
CA ALA A 244 -1.93 12.50 -6.18
C ALA A 244 -3.14 12.30 -5.25
N ALA A 245 -2.98 12.48 -3.94
CA ALA A 245 -4.06 12.38 -2.96
C ALA A 245 -5.17 13.40 -3.19
N CYS A 246 -4.82 14.67 -3.50
CA CYS A 246 -5.80 15.69 -3.88
C CYS A 246 -6.55 15.32 -5.17
N ASN A 247 -5.87 14.77 -6.18
CA ASN A 247 -6.52 14.30 -7.40
C ASN A 247 -7.44 13.10 -7.17
N ILE A 248 -7.06 12.20 -6.25
CA ILE A 248 -7.90 11.07 -5.83
C ILE A 248 -9.16 11.58 -5.14
N LEU A 249 -9.04 12.58 -4.26
CA LEU A 249 -10.20 13.25 -3.65
C LEU A 249 -11.09 13.88 -4.71
N ALA A 250 -10.53 14.68 -5.62
CA ALA A 250 -11.29 15.33 -6.69
C ALA A 250 -12.02 14.31 -7.58
N ARG A 251 -11.42 13.14 -7.81
CA ARG A 251 -12.03 12.06 -8.61
C ARG A 251 -13.29 11.47 -7.99
N LEU A 252 -13.48 11.60 -6.68
CA LEU A 252 -14.71 11.16 -6.00
C LEU A 252 -15.95 11.89 -6.53
N TYR A 253 -15.78 13.14 -6.94
CA TYR A 253 -16.85 14.03 -7.38
C TYR A 253 -16.91 14.19 -8.91
N ASP A 254 -16.10 13.43 -9.65
CA ASP A 254 -16.06 13.49 -11.11
C ASP A 254 -17.12 12.54 -11.71
N GLU A 255 -18.21 13.13 -12.21
CA GLU A 255 -19.32 12.37 -12.79
C GLU A 255 -18.99 11.78 -14.17
N GLU A 256 -18.04 12.36 -14.91
CA GLU A 256 -17.69 11.88 -16.23
C GLU A 256 -16.72 10.69 -16.17
N ILE A 257 -15.81 10.68 -15.19
CA ILE A 257 -14.81 9.61 -15.06
C ILE A 257 -15.26 8.54 -14.08
N THR A 258 -15.94 7.53 -14.63
CA THR A 258 -16.39 6.37 -13.84
C THR A 258 -15.22 5.48 -13.37
N LEU A 259 -15.46 4.72 -12.28
CA LEU A 259 -14.50 3.80 -11.67
C LEU A 259 -13.85 2.83 -12.68
N TYR A 260 -14.65 2.30 -13.61
CA TYR A 260 -14.20 1.27 -14.57
C TYR A 260 -13.83 1.82 -15.95
N MET A 261 -13.84 3.15 -16.13
CA MET A 261 -13.47 3.77 -17.41
C MET A 261 -12.04 3.38 -17.80
N PRO A 262 -11.80 2.88 -19.03
CA PRO A 262 -10.47 2.52 -19.50
C PRO A 262 -9.50 3.71 -19.48
N TYR A 263 -8.24 3.46 -19.12
CA TYR A 263 -7.21 4.51 -19.02
C TYR A 263 -6.98 5.31 -20.33
N ARG A 264 -7.39 4.81 -21.50
CA ARG A 264 -7.28 5.57 -22.75
C ARG A 264 -8.37 6.62 -22.89
N GLU A 265 -9.59 6.27 -22.48
CA GLU A 265 -10.74 7.17 -22.49
C GLU A 265 -10.57 8.26 -21.44
N VAL A 266 -10.13 7.89 -20.22
CA VAL A 266 -9.76 8.87 -19.18
C VAL A 266 -8.74 9.87 -19.72
N LYS A 267 -7.73 9.41 -20.46
CA LYS A 267 -6.72 10.29 -21.04
C LYS A 267 -7.31 11.26 -22.05
N ALA A 268 -8.16 10.75 -22.95
CA ALA A 268 -8.78 11.56 -23.99
C ALA A 268 -9.65 12.65 -23.37
N LEU A 269 -10.43 12.30 -22.35
CA LEU A 269 -11.28 13.23 -21.61
C LEU A 269 -10.46 14.29 -20.87
N LEU A 270 -9.43 13.91 -20.12
CA LEU A 270 -8.55 14.86 -19.44
C LEU A 270 -7.79 15.77 -20.42
N ALA A 271 -7.37 15.23 -21.57
CA ALA A 271 -6.75 16.02 -22.62
C ALA A 271 -7.74 17.01 -23.26
N GLU A 272 -9.00 16.62 -23.45
CA GLU A 272 -10.06 17.51 -23.92
C GLU A 272 -10.30 18.66 -22.92
N ARG A 273 -10.50 18.34 -21.64
CA ARG A 273 -10.64 19.35 -20.57
C ARG A 273 -9.48 20.35 -20.60
N THR A 274 -8.25 19.84 -20.70
CA THR A 274 -7.04 20.67 -20.78
C THR A 274 -7.04 21.58 -22.01
N ARG A 275 -7.39 21.06 -23.19
CA ARG A 275 -7.46 21.87 -24.42
C ARG A 275 -8.53 22.95 -24.34
N THR A 276 -9.70 22.63 -23.82
CA THR A 276 -10.82 23.59 -23.71
C THR A 276 -10.50 24.71 -22.74
N THR A 277 -9.92 24.40 -21.58
CA THR A 277 -9.53 25.41 -20.58
C THR A 277 -8.39 26.30 -21.06
N VAL A 278 -7.38 25.73 -21.73
CA VAL A 278 -6.26 26.52 -22.28
C VAL A 278 -6.70 27.34 -23.51
N GLY A 279 -7.59 26.81 -24.35
CA GLY A 279 -8.11 27.48 -25.55
C GLY A 279 -9.13 28.60 -25.27
N THR A 280 -9.67 28.67 -24.04
CA THR A 280 -10.57 29.76 -23.59
C THR A 280 -9.85 30.86 -22.79
N ALA A 281 -8.55 30.72 -22.53
CA ALA A 281 -7.75 31.81 -21.98
C ALA A 281 -7.62 32.93 -23.05
N PRO A 282 -7.92 34.21 -22.75
CA PRO A 282 -7.80 35.29 -23.72
C PRO A 282 -6.35 35.39 -24.24
N PRO A 283 -6.13 35.70 -25.54
CA PRO A 283 -4.81 35.81 -26.11
C PRO A 283 -4.10 37.04 -25.52
N GLY A 284 -3.31 36.83 -24.48
CA GLY A 284 -2.65 37.92 -23.77
C GLY A 284 -1.50 37.53 -22.83
N LEU A 285 -1.11 36.25 -22.78
CA LEU A 285 0.10 35.82 -22.07
C LEU A 285 1.01 35.01 -23.00
N GLU A 286 1.51 35.65 -24.05
CA GLU A 286 2.75 35.19 -24.66
C GLU A 286 3.88 35.40 -23.65
N LEU A 287 4.26 34.33 -22.95
CA LEU A 287 5.51 34.26 -22.21
C LEU A 287 6.67 34.38 -23.22
N ARG A 288 7.13 35.62 -23.45
CA ARG A 288 8.46 35.88 -24.00
C ARG A 288 9.46 35.15 -23.12
N GLY A 289 10.04 34.08 -23.66
CA GLY A 289 11.21 33.44 -23.09
C GLY A 289 12.37 34.42 -23.04
N HIS A 290 12.56 35.07 -21.90
CA HIS A 290 13.88 35.58 -21.55
C HIS A 290 14.72 34.40 -21.09
N ALA A 291 15.70 34.05 -21.92
CA ALA A 291 16.82 33.21 -21.50
C ALA A 291 17.40 33.79 -20.21
N THR A 292 17.34 33.04 -19.13
CA THR A 292 18.02 33.36 -17.88
C THR A 292 19.10 32.31 -17.65
N GLU A 293 20.31 32.83 -17.45
CA GLU A 293 21.56 32.15 -17.16
C GLU A 293 21.47 31.21 -15.93
N PRO A 294 22.38 30.22 -15.80
CA PRO A 294 22.31 29.25 -14.72
C PRO A 294 22.52 29.89 -13.34
N PRO A 295 21.81 29.44 -12.28
CA PRO A 295 21.88 30.08 -10.98
C PRO A 295 23.18 29.73 -10.23
N SER A 296 23.80 30.78 -9.69
CA SER A 296 24.85 30.76 -8.69
C SER A 296 24.35 30.16 -7.37
N THR A 297 25.24 29.40 -6.75
CA THR A 297 25.08 28.74 -5.45
C THR A 297 25.02 29.80 -4.35
N GLU A 298 23.92 29.84 -3.57
CA GLU A 298 23.99 30.14 -2.14
C GLU A 298 22.65 29.86 -1.44
N SER A 299 22.79 29.44 -0.20
CA SER A 299 21.82 28.86 0.72
C SER A 299 21.09 29.96 1.48
N GLU A 300 19.76 29.92 1.56
CA GLU A 300 19.01 30.50 2.69
C GLU A 300 17.57 29.91 2.79
N LEU A 301 17.25 29.36 3.97
CA LEU A 301 15.88 29.15 4.51
C LEU A 301 15.29 30.53 4.89
N PRO A 302 13.96 30.74 5.18
CA PRO A 302 12.98 29.78 5.70
C PRO A 302 11.46 29.98 5.32
N THR A 303 10.62 29.09 5.89
CA THR A 303 9.21 29.27 6.38
C THR A 303 7.97 29.32 5.48
N SER A 304 6.97 28.54 5.95
CA SER A 304 5.51 28.61 5.80
C SER A 304 4.85 28.07 4.51
N VAL A 305 4.12 26.96 4.68
CA VAL A 305 3.22 26.33 3.71
C VAL A 305 1.84 26.99 3.82
N PRO A 306 1.23 27.49 2.73
CA PRO A 306 -0.15 27.97 2.77
C PRO A 306 -1.12 26.78 2.72
N LYS A 307 -2.09 26.79 3.64
CA LYS A 307 -3.26 25.90 3.62
C LYS A 307 -4.13 26.25 2.41
N CYS A 308 -4.55 25.24 1.65
CA CYS A 308 -5.64 25.40 0.69
C CYS A 308 -6.94 25.69 1.45
N VAL A 309 -7.67 26.71 0.99
CA VAL A 309 -8.92 27.20 1.59
C VAL A 309 -10.10 26.57 0.82
N ASP A 310 -11.13 26.24 1.60
CA ASP A 310 -12.49 25.75 1.29
C ASP A 310 -13.01 25.81 -0.15
#